data_AF-A0A517PB56-F1
#
_entry.id   AF-A0A517PB56-F1
#
_cell.length_a   1.000
_cell.length_b   1.000
_cell.length_c   1.000
_cell.angle_alpha   90.00
_cell.angle_beta   90.00
_cell.angle_gamma   90.00
#
_symmetry.space_group_name_H-M   'P 1'
#
loop_
_entity.id
_entity.type
_entity.pdbx_description
1 polymer ?
#
loop_
_entity_poly.entity_id
_entity_poly.type
_entity_poly.pdbx_seq_one_letter_code
_entity_poly.pdbx_strand_id
1 'polypeptide(L)'
;MPRNKTRLTWNPRAGGGGRWRKIYKGRLWQSDRCRCRSDREAERAAYAAFCEWRAGLDAAGPADPKVAAAFERAQERIALRLEWCDMELAAVRRTGRVPGEEYSDAEGNQRDAAGWENYLVAAHTEAASAQRQIAAAAEHGQLPPDGWGSIAGGPDLRRLVEAVRQERPELDSPGADRRETSIAFNLEGGPVAHEARAWLRRDGEMHAGRRRSGATQAPRDRTVAGTVARYLEGMAAAGSKPSNRARAAQRLRELVAFAGADEVAGIDSAWVDRMRGKFLAQVSDGRWSQESARLAWNRARTFVRWCYERELLETLPRNLASATIRSAPAAPTPVDPAALRRLVDAAAPPAAAALLLAANCGFGSADIADLRIDQFDPRLGIVTRKRVKHDAREKAPVVQWVLWDCAVVAVRAWADARPEPADPTYSDRLFLTRDGLPAVRWKERPGREPVRLDAIRLALSRVGTKLAASGTPTPSGLRQFRGGGGLLDADPDPQYHGLSELWKGNRPTGVSARHYDRPPLVRLAKSCARLGEQYGYPTDPDRLAAAEERALRLDRQGIEA
;
A
#
# COMPACT_ATOMS: atom_id res chain seq x y z
N MET A 1 0.28 -23.83 0.64
CA MET A 1 0.72 -24.06 -0.76
C MET A 1 0.32 -22.87 -1.64
N PRO A 2 1.23 -22.26 -2.42
CA PRO A 2 0.91 -21.13 -3.29
C PRO A 2 0.08 -21.61 -4.50
N ARG A 3 -1.25 -21.55 -4.40
CA ARG A 3 -2.18 -22.30 -5.28
C ARG A 3 -2.55 -21.70 -6.64
N ASN A 4 -2.04 -20.53 -7.08
CA ASN A 4 -2.60 -19.86 -8.27
C ASN A 4 -1.63 -19.55 -9.42
N LYS A 5 -0.36 -19.99 -9.40
CA LYS A 5 0.57 -19.73 -10.51
C LYS A 5 0.67 -20.84 -11.56
N THR A 6 0.13 -22.03 -11.33
CA THR A 6 0.26 -23.19 -12.25
C THR A 6 -0.91 -23.40 -13.20
N ARG A 7 -2.09 -22.82 -12.95
CA ARG A 7 -3.28 -23.11 -13.77
C ARG A 7 -3.25 -22.40 -15.13
N LEU A 8 -3.69 -23.09 -16.19
CA LEU A 8 -3.93 -22.52 -17.52
C LEU A 8 -5.18 -21.64 -17.47
N THR A 9 -5.24 -20.59 -18.30
CA THR A 9 -6.43 -19.72 -18.40
C THR A 9 -7.19 -20.06 -19.67
N TRP A 10 -8.48 -20.35 -19.58
CA TRP A 10 -9.34 -20.54 -20.75
C TRP A 10 -9.63 -19.18 -21.40
N ASN A 11 -9.46 -19.11 -22.72
CA ASN A 11 -9.79 -17.93 -23.53
C ASN A 11 -10.89 -18.30 -24.54
N PRO A 12 -12.16 -17.93 -24.28
CA PRO A 12 -13.26 -18.21 -25.20
C PRO A 12 -13.13 -17.39 -26.49
N ARG A 13 -13.52 -17.96 -27.64
CA ARG A 13 -13.72 -17.22 -28.90
C ARG A 13 -15.20 -17.24 -29.30
N ALA A 14 -15.61 -16.22 -30.04
CA ALA A 14 -16.89 -16.22 -30.74
C ALA A 14 -16.96 -17.43 -31.70
N GLY A 15 -18.02 -18.23 -31.60
CA GLY A 15 -18.21 -19.44 -32.42
C GLY A 15 -17.95 -20.78 -31.72
N GLY A 16 -18.02 -20.85 -30.38
CA GLY A 16 -18.18 -22.14 -29.67
C GLY A 16 -16.91 -22.97 -29.44
N GLY A 17 -15.72 -22.38 -29.53
CA GLY A 17 -14.47 -23.05 -29.16
C GLY A 17 -13.45 -22.07 -28.58
N GLY A 18 -12.92 -22.36 -27.39
CA GLY A 18 -11.84 -21.59 -26.79
C GLY A 18 -10.48 -22.27 -26.93
N ARG A 19 -9.45 -21.63 -26.39
CA ARG A 19 -8.10 -22.19 -26.25
C ARG A 19 -7.59 -21.96 -24.85
N TRP A 20 -6.80 -22.89 -24.33
CA TRP A 20 -6.07 -22.66 -23.09
C TRP A 20 -4.85 -21.78 -23.40
N ARG A 21 -4.55 -20.83 -22.52
CA ARG A 21 -3.38 -19.96 -22.65
C ARG A 21 -2.59 -19.86 -21.36
N LYS A 22 -1.28 -19.62 -21.50
CA LYS A 22 -0.37 -19.34 -20.39
C LYS A 22 0.74 -18.40 -20.85
N ILE A 23 1.11 -17.44 -20.01
CA ILE A 23 2.33 -16.66 -20.20
C ILE A 23 3.42 -17.27 -19.33
N TYR A 24 4.56 -17.61 -19.93
CA TYR A 24 5.73 -18.15 -19.23
C TYR A 24 7.00 -17.54 -19.84
N LYS A 25 7.90 -17.01 -18.98
CA LYS A 25 9.11 -16.28 -19.41
C LYS A 25 8.84 -15.24 -20.52
N GLY A 26 7.74 -14.48 -20.39
CA GLY A 26 7.34 -13.45 -21.36
C GLY A 26 6.74 -13.96 -22.68
N ARG A 27 6.75 -15.27 -22.94
CA ARG A 27 6.15 -15.86 -24.14
C ARG A 27 4.74 -16.36 -23.85
N LEU A 28 3.84 -16.13 -24.80
CA LEU A 28 2.46 -16.61 -24.75
C LEU A 28 2.38 -17.99 -25.40
N TRP A 29 2.03 -19.00 -24.60
CA TRP A 29 1.62 -20.30 -25.09
C TRP A 29 0.10 -20.34 -25.25
N GLN A 30 -0.35 -20.95 -26.34
CA GLN A 30 -1.76 -21.25 -26.59
C GLN A 30 -1.87 -22.71 -27.02
N SER A 31 -2.81 -23.44 -26.42
CA SER A 31 -3.12 -24.79 -26.86
C SER A 31 -3.69 -24.78 -28.28
N ASP A 32 -3.39 -25.82 -29.04
CA ASP A 32 -4.17 -26.13 -30.23
C ASP A 32 -5.61 -26.51 -29.88
N ARG A 33 -6.45 -26.57 -30.91
CA ARG A 33 -7.84 -27.04 -30.74
C ARG A 33 -7.80 -28.53 -30.42
N CYS A 34 -8.01 -28.87 -29.16
CA CYS A 34 -8.22 -30.25 -28.76
C CYS A 34 -9.71 -30.60 -28.98
N ARG A 35 -10.00 -31.57 -29.86
CA ARG A 35 -11.33 -32.19 -29.97
C ARG A 35 -11.41 -33.31 -28.94
N CYS A 36 -11.72 -32.96 -27.71
CA CYS A 36 -11.89 -33.91 -26.62
C CYS A 36 -13.34 -33.95 -26.16
N ARG A 37 -13.72 -35.06 -25.52
CA ARG A 37 -15.12 -35.33 -25.13
C ARG A 37 -15.54 -34.54 -23.90
N SER A 38 -14.59 -34.01 -23.13
CA SER A 38 -14.84 -33.20 -21.94
C SER A 38 -13.82 -32.08 -21.74
N ASP A 39 -14.24 -31.01 -21.08
CA ASP A 39 -13.37 -29.88 -20.71
C ASP A 39 -12.19 -30.30 -19.83
N ARG A 40 -12.38 -31.32 -18.98
CA ARG A 40 -11.33 -31.84 -18.09
C ARG A 40 -10.25 -32.61 -18.85
N GLU A 41 -10.61 -33.30 -19.93
CA GLU A 41 -9.65 -33.89 -20.86
C GLU A 41 -8.94 -32.80 -21.66
N ALA A 42 -9.66 -31.76 -22.09
CA ALA A 42 -9.09 -30.59 -22.75
C ALA A 42 -8.03 -29.89 -21.89
N GLU A 43 -8.33 -29.63 -20.62
CA GLU A 43 -7.41 -28.99 -19.68
C GLU A 43 -6.16 -29.85 -19.46
N ARG A 44 -6.32 -31.17 -19.29
CA ARG A 44 -5.19 -32.11 -19.10
C ARG A 44 -4.29 -32.21 -20.33
N ALA A 45 -4.87 -32.36 -21.51
CA ALA A 45 -4.11 -32.41 -22.76
C ALA A 45 -3.38 -31.08 -23.03
N ALA A 46 -4.05 -29.95 -22.80
CA ALA A 46 -3.41 -28.64 -22.88
C ALA A 46 -2.28 -28.47 -21.85
N TYR A 47 -2.46 -28.97 -20.63
CA TYR A 47 -1.41 -28.89 -19.62
C TYR A 47 -0.18 -29.73 -19.97
N ALA A 48 -0.36 -30.93 -20.53
CA ALA A 48 0.74 -31.76 -21.03
C ALA A 48 1.53 -31.04 -22.13
N ALA A 49 0.84 -30.53 -23.16
CA ALA A 49 1.46 -29.77 -24.24
C ALA A 49 2.15 -28.48 -23.76
N PHE A 50 1.59 -27.81 -22.74
CA PHE A 50 2.26 -26.68 -22.09
C PHE A 50 3.56 -27.10 -21.38
N CYS A 51 3.57 -28.24 -20.70
CA CYS A 51 4.76 -28.75 -20.02
C CYS A 51 5.90 -29.07 -20.99
N GLU A 52 5.59 -29.66 -22.15
CA GLU A 52 6.57 -29.93 -23.22
C GLU A 52 7.14 -28.63 -23.79
N TRP A 53 6.26 -27.68 -24.14
CA TRP A 53 6.68 -26.36 -24.64
C TRP A 53 7.53 -25.61 -23.61
N ARG A 54 7.16 -25.69 -22.32
CA ARG A 54 7.92 -25.11 -21.21
C ARG A 54 9.31 -25.73 -21.11
N ALA A 55 9.42 -27.06 -21.17
CA ALA A 55 10.71 -27.76 -21.14
C ALA A 55 11.63 -27.31 -22.29
N GLY A 56 11.08 -27.11 -23.49
CA GLY A 56 11.82 -26.55 -24.62
C GLY A 56 12.32 -25.12 -24.37
N LEU A 57 11.51 -24.26 -23.74
CA LEU A 57 11.94 -22.90 -23.36
C LEU A 57 12.95 -22.88 -22.21
N ASP A 58 12.90 -23.86 -21.31
CA ASP A 58 13.87 -23.98 -20.23
C ASP A 58 15.21 -24.47 -20.76
N ALA A 59 15.23 -25.35 -21.76
CA ALA A 59 16.43 -25.79 -22.45
C ALA A 59 17.07 -24.71 -23.35
N ALA A 60 16.28 -23.78 -23.91
CA ALA A 60 16.75 -22.76 -24.84
C ALA A 60 17.45 -21.54 -24.20
N GLY A 61 17.71 -21.54 -22.89
CA GLY A 61 18.32 -20.40 -22.19
C GLY A 61 17.37 -19.20 -22.02
N PRO A 62 17.85 -18.06 -21.46
CA PRO A 62 17.01 -16.88 -21.22
C PRO A 62 16.38 -16.37 -22.53
N ALA A 63 15.06 -16.48 -22.63
CA ALA A 63 14.30 -16.38 -23.87
C ALA A 63 14.15 -14.97 -24.46
N ASP A 64 14.72 -13.95 -23.82
CA ASP A 64 14.56 -12.55 -24.19
C ASP A 64 15.94 -11.88 -24.32
N PRO A 65 16.37 -11.55 -25.56
CA PRO A 65 17.57 -10.76 -25.81
C PRO A 65 17.63 -9.46 -25.01
N LYS A 66 16.48 -8.89 -24.64
CA LYS A 66 16.43 -7.68 -23.78
C LYS A 66 16.84 -7.97 -22.34
N VAL A 67 16.61 -9.19 -21.85
CA VAL A 67 17.01 -9.63 -20.52
C VAL A 67 18.51 -9.91 -20.49
N ALA A 68 19.04 -10.59 -21.50
CA ALA A 68 20.49 -10.75 -21.69
C ALA A 68 21.19 -9.38 -21.76
N ALA A 69 20.70 -8.47 -22.62
CA ALA A 69 21.25 -7.12 -22.72
C ALA A 69 21.08 -6.29 -21.43
N ALA A 70 20.06 -6.56 -20.61
CA ALA A 70 19.91 -5.92 -19.31
C ALA A 70 20.94 -6.43 -18.29
N PHE A 71 21.25 -7.72 -18.32
CA PHE A 71 22.31 -8.31 -17.51
C PHE A 71 23.69 -7.80 -17.90
N GLU A 72 24.00 -7.77 -19.20
CA GLU A 72 25.27 -7.23 -19.71
C GLU A 72 25.46 -5.77 -19.27
N ARG A 73 24.44 -4.92 -19.46
CA ARG A 73 24.49 -3.52 -19.00
C ARG A 73 24.66 -3.41 -17.48
N ALA A 74 24.03 -4.29 -16.70
CA ALA A 74 24.15 -4.24 -15.24
C ALA A 74 25.55 -4.70 -14.78
N GLN A 75 26.11 -5.74 -15.40
CA GLN A 75 27.47 -6.21 -15.13
C GLN A 75 28.50 -5.15 -15.48
N GLU A 76 28.38 -4.53 -16.67
CA GLU A 76 29.29 -3.49 -17.14
C GLU A 76 29.32 -2.28 -16.18
N ARG A 77 28.14 -1.83 -15.73
CA ARG A 77 28.05 -0.69 -14.80
C ARG A 77 28.66 -0.99 -13.43
N ILE A 78 28.48 -2.21 -12.93
CA ILE A 78 29.11 -2.60 -11.66
C ILE A 78 30.62 -2.70 -11.83
N ALA A 79 31.11 -3.24 -12.94
CA ALA A 79 32.54 -3.29 -13.24
C ALA A 79 33.14 -1.87 -13.25
N LEU A 80 32.50 -0.92 -13.94
CA LEU A 80 32.92 0.49 -13.96
C LEU A 80 32.90 1.13 -12.56
N ARG A 81 31.92 0.79 -11.72
CA ARG A 81 31.84 1.30 -10.33
C ARG A 81 32.97 0.75 -9.46
N LEU A 82 33.30 -0.54 -9.61
CA LEU A 82 34.41 -1.18 -8.91
C LEU A 82 35.73 -0.52 -9.32
N GLU A 83 35.94 -0.39 -10.63
CA GLU A 83 37.14 0.25 -11.18
C GLU A 83 37.31 1.69 -10.69
N TRP A 84 36.23 2.49 -10.74
CA TRP A 84 36.27 3.85 -10.20
C TRP A 84 36.63 3.88 -8.72
N CYS A 85 36.07 2.98 -7.90
CA CYS A 85 36.41 2.90 -6.48
C CYS A 85 37.90 2.59 -6.28
N ASP A 86 38.46 1.66 -7.07
CA ASP A 86 39.86 1.27 -6.98
C ASP A 86 40.80 2.41 -7.39
N MET A 87 40.48 3.13 -8.46
CA MET A 87 41.26 4.29 -8.92
C MET A 87 41.26 5.41 -7.89
N GLU A 88 40.10 5.74 -7.32
CA GLU A 88 39.98 6.78 -6.31
C GLU A 88 40.66 6.37 -5.00
N LEU A 89 40.52 5.12 -4.56
CA LEU A 89 41.22 4.59 -3.38
C LEU A 89 42.74 4.70 -3.56
N ALA A 90 43.25 4.32 -4.73
CA ALA A 90 44.67 4.43 -5.04
C ALA A 90 45.14 5.89 -5.01
N ALA A 91 44.35 6.81 -5.57
CA ALA A 91 44.68 8.24 -5.57
C ALA A 91 44.70 8.85 -4.17
N VAL A 92 43.70 8.53 -3.35
CA VAL A 92 43.56 9.04 -1.97
C VAL A 92 44.69 8.52 -1.09
N ARG A 93 45.01 7.22 -1.18
CA ARG A 93 46.12 6.62 -0.44
C ARG A 93 47.48 7.17 -0.84
N ARG A 94 47.65 7.53 -2.11
CA ARG A 94 48.90 8.09 -2.62
C ARG A 94 49.09 9.55 -2.23
N THR A 95 48.03 10.35 -2.31
CA THR A 95 48.13 11.82 -2.21
C THR A 95 47.70 12.36 -0.85
N GLY A 96 46.95 11.58 -0.06
CA GLY A 96 46.29 12.06 1.15
C GLY A 96 45.22 13.13 0.91
N ARG A 97 44.81 13.36 -0.35
CA ARG A 97 43.86 14.40 -0.74
C ARG A 97 42.56 13.78 -1.26
N VAL A 98 41.44 14.41 -0.93
CA VAL A 98 40.12 14.09 -1.48
C VAL A 98 39.92 14.88 -2.78
N PRO A 99 39.30 14.33 -3.82
CA PRO A 99 39.04 15.06 -5.07
C PRO A 99 38.06 16.23 -4.85
N GLY A 100 38.54 17.44 -4.57
CA GLY A 100 37.72 18.67 -4.54
C GLY A 100 36.74 18.83 -3.36
N GLU A 101 36.12 20.03 -3.26
CA GLU A 101 35.27 20.49 -2.15
C GLU A 101 33.82 19.95 -2.19
N GLU A 102 33.45 19.20 -3.23
CA GLU A 102 32.05 18.84 -3.53
C GLU A 102 31.62 17.49 -2.93
N TYR A 103 32.49 16.83 -2.16
CA TYR A 103 32.23 15.51 -1.56
C TYR A 103 31.93 15.63 -0.08
N SER A 104 30.74 16.16 0.19
CA SER A 104 30.17 16.18 1.52
C SER A 104 29.56 14.84 1.93
N ASP A 105 29.51 14.56 3.23
CA ASP A 105 28.68 13.51 3.80
C ASP A 105 27.18 13.81 3.64
N ALA A 106 26.31 12.92 4.16
CA ALA A 106 24.87 13.10 4.04
C ALA A 106 24.36 14.36 4.78
N GLU A 107 25.19 14.90 5.67
CA GLU A 107 24.97 16.06 6.51
C GLU A 107 25.57 17.34 5.91
N GLY A 108 26.26 17.25 4.77
CA GLY A 108 26.86 18.41 4.09
C GLY A 108 28.28 18.74 4.50
N ASN A 109 28.92 17.97 5.40
CA ASN A 109 30.29 18.20 5.83
C ASN A 109 31.28 17.60 4.84
N GLN A 110 32.29 18.37 4.46
CA GLN A 110 33.36 17.88 3.60
C GLN A 110 34.06 16.68 4.25
N ARG A 111 34.15 15.56 3.52
CA ARG A 111 34.86 14.38 4.02
C ARG A 111 36.35 14.64 4.04
N ASP A 112 37.02 14.25 5.12
CA ASP A 112 38.48 14.14 5.11
C ASP A 112 38.92 12.88 4.33
N ALA A 113 40.23 12.70 4.16
CA ALA A 113 40.78 11.58 3.40
C ALA A 113 40.32 10.22 3.95
N ALA A 114 40.24 10.08 5.28
CA ALA A 114 39.79 8.86 5.94
C ALA A 114 38.28 8.61 5.72
N GLY A 115 37.46 9.64 5.82
CA GLY A 115 36.01 9.59 5.57
C GLY A 115 35.67 9.29 4.11
N TRP A 116 36.52 9.72 3.18
CA TRP A 116 36.40 9.39 1.76
C TRP A 116 36.89 7.97 1.45
N GLU A 117 38.02 7.54 2.03
CA GLU A 117 38.49 6.15 1.93
C GLU A 117 37.43 5.16 2.45
N ASN A 118 36.87 5.42 3.64
CA ASN A 118 35.80 4.59 4.21
C ASN A 118 34.57 4.51 3.31
N TYR A 119 34.22 5.61 2.64
CA TYR A 119 33.14 5.64 1.66
C TYR A 119 33.42 4.76 0.45
N LEU A 120 34.61 4.90 -0.15
CA LEU A 120 34.99 4.12 -1.32
C LEU A 120 35.07 2.62 -1.00
N VAL A 121 35.58 2.23 0.19
CA VAL A 121 35.57 0.84 0.65
C VAL A 121 34.15 0.30 0.80
N ALA A 122 33.24 1.08 1.39
CA ALA A 122 31.83 0.70 1.53
C ALA A 122 31.14 0.56 0.16
N ALA A 123 31.35 1.53 -0.73
CA ALA A 123 30.81 1.52 -2.09
C ALA A 123 31.35 0.36 -2.94
N HIS A 124 32.64 0.05 -2.82
CA HIS A 124 33.27 -1.11 -3.46
C HIS A 124 32.67 -2.42 -2.93
N THR A 125 32.52 -2.55 -1.61
CA THR A 125 31.91 -3.74 -0.97
C THR A 125 30.46 -3.97 -1.43
N GLU A 126 29.67 -2.88 -1.50
CA GLU A 126 28.31 -2.92 -2.03
C GLU A 126 28.30 -3.37 -3.50
N ALA A 127 29.15 -2.77 -4.34
CA ALA A 127 29.27 -3.11 -5.76
C ALA A 127 29.68 -4.58 -5.99
N ALA A 128 30.63 -5.10 -5.19
CA ALA A 128 31.06 -6.50 -5.27
C ALA A 128 29.96 -7.46 -4.81
N SER A 129 29.19 -7.11 -3.78
CA SER A 129 28.01 -7.87 -3.36
C SER A 129 26.95 -7.90 -4.48
N ALA A 130 26.73 -6.74 -5.11
CA ALA A 130 25.82 -6.62 -6.22
C ALA A 130 26.26 -7.48 -7.42
N GLN A 131 27.55 -7.48 -7.77
CA GLN A 131 28.10 -8.33 -8.83
C GLN A 131 27.78 -9.82 -8.61
N ARG A 132 27.96 -10.34 -7.39
CA ARG A 132 27.67 -11.74 -7.03
C ARG A 132 26.19 -12.07 -7.16
N GLN A 133 25.31 -11.15 -6.72
CA GLN A 133 23.87 -11.32 -6.80
C GLN A 133 23.36 -11.27 -8.26
N ILE A 134 23.95 -10.46 -9.14
CA ILE A 134 23.68 -10.51 -10.59
C ILE A 134 24.09 -11.85 -11.18
N ALA A 135 25.29 -12.34 -10.84
CA ALA A 135 25.78 -13.61 -11.36
C ALA A 135 24.83 -14.76 -10.96
N ALA A 136 24.43 -14.82 -9.69
CA ALA A 136 23.44 -15.80 -9.20
C ALA A 136 22.06 -15.65 -9.87
N ALA A 137 21.58 -14.41 -10.10
CA ALA A 137 20.32 -14.17 -10.78
C ALA A 137 20.37 -14.62 -12.26
N ALA A 138 21.51 -14.40 -12.92
CA ALA A 138 21.74 -14.82 -14.30
C ALA A 138 21.75 -16.36 -14.42
N GLU A 139 22.43 -17.07 -13.51
CA GLU A 139 22.43 -18.54 -13.43
C GLU A 139 21.01 -19.11 -13.28
N HIS A 140 20.13 -18.41 -12.56
CA HIS A 140 18.75 -18.82 -12.35
C HIS A 140 17.75 -18.26 -13.37
N GLY A 141 18.21 -17.50 -14.37
CA GLY A 141 17.36 -16.85 -15.38
C GLY A 141 16.31 -15.91 -14.79
N GLN A 142 16.57 -15.35 -13.61
CA GLN A 142 15.71 -14.38 -12.94
C GLN A 142 16.03 -12.98 -13.48
N LEU A 143 15.06 -12.07 -13.53
CA LEU A 143 15.40 -10.67 -13.82
C LEU A 143 16.25 -10.11 -12.67
N PRO A 144 17.25 -9.26 -12.92
CA PRO A 144 17.92 -8.54 -11.84
C PRO A 144 16.85 -7.76 -11.03
N PRO A 145 16.98 -7.67 -9.70
CA PRO A 145 15.98 -7.00 -8.87
C PRO A 145 15.68 -5.56 -9.35
N ASP A 146 14.40 -5.16 -9.28
CA ASP A 146 13.98 -3.80 -9.63
C ASP A 146 14.79 -2.77 -8.83
N GLY A 147 15.46 -1.83 -9.54
CA GLY A 147 16.30 -0.78 -8.94
C GLY A 147 17.75 -0.79 -9.42
N TRP A 148 18.23 -1.91 -9.95
CA TRP A 148 19.62 -2.05 -10.40
C TRP A 148 19.88 -1.35 -11.73
N GLY A 149 18.88 -1.37 -12.61
CA GLY A 149 18.84 -0.49 -13.79
C GLY A 149 18.55 0.98 -13.46
N SER A 150 17.94 1.27 -12.29
CA SER A 150 17.56 2.64 -11.88
C SER A 150 18.63 3.40 -11.11
N ILE A 151 19.86 2.88 -11.04
CA ILE A 151 21.08 3.70 -10.83
C ILE A 151 21.27 4.67 -12.04
N ALA A 152 20.33 4.71 -13.00
CA ALA A 152 20.28 5.60 -14.17
C ALA A 152 20.29 7.13 -13.89
N GLY A 153 20.50 7.56 -12.64
CA GLY A 153 20.71 8.98 -12.30
C GLY A 153 22.17 9.43 -12.22
N GLY A 154 23.14 8.50 -12.25
CA GLY A 154 24.56 8.85 -12.33
C GLY A 154 25.04 8.99 -13.77
N PRO A 155 26.05 9.84 -14.06
CA PRO A 155 26.62 9.98 -15.41
C PRO A 155 27.10 8.65 -15.98
N ASP A 156 27.39 8.66 -17.29
CA ASP A 156 28.04 7.57 -17.99
C ASP A 156 29.39 7.27 -17.31
N LEU A 157 29.40 6.30 -16.38
CA LEU A 157 30.57 5.91 -15.57
C LEU A 157 31.75 5.57 -16.47
N ARG A 158 31.49 5.11 -17.69
CA ARG A 158 32.51 4.84 -18.71
C ARG A 158 33.26 6.12 -19.09
N ARG A 159 32.56 7.25 -19.27
CA ARG A 159 33.17 8.55 -19.57
C ARG A 159 33.95 9.10 -18.38
N LEU A 160 33.51 8.85 -17.14
CA LEU A 160 34.25 9.24 -15.94
C LEU A 160 35.54 8.43 -15.76
N VAL A 161 35.46 7.10 -15.86
CA VAL A 161 36.62 6.22 -15.79
C VAL A 161 37.63 6.60 -16.88
N GLU A 162 37.17 6.79 -18.12
CA GLU A 162 38.03 7.17 -19.24
C GLU A 162 38.67 8.55 -19.04
N ALA A 163 37.93 9.52 -18.48
CA ALA A 163 38.47 10.83 -18.15
C ALA A 163 39.54 10.75 -17.05
N VAL A 164 39.31 9.95 -16.00
CA VAL A 164 40.32 9.76 -14.93
C VAL A 164 41.57 9.09 -15.50
N ARG A 165 41.43 8.08 -16.38
CA ARG A 165 42.58 7.45 -17.06
C ARG A 165 43.37 8.43 -17.92
N GLN A 166 42.66 9.28 -18.68
CA GLN A 166 43.29 10.30 -19.53
C GLN A 166 43.99 11.40 -18.73
N GLU A 167 43.43 11.82 -17.60
CA GLU A 167 44.03 12.84 -16.72
C GLU A 167 45.14 12.28 -15.83
N ARG A 168 45.13 10.97 -15.57
CA ARG A 168 46.06 10.29 -14.67
C ARG A 168 46.67 9.03 -15.29
N PRO A 169 47.41 9.16 -16.42
CA PRO A 169 48.03 8.01 -17.09
C PRO A 169 49.04 7.27 -16.20
N GLU A 170 49.53 7.91 -15.13
CA GLU A 170 50.38 7.29 -14.11
C GLU A 170 49.65 6.25 -13.24
N LEU A 171 48.32 6.21 -13.25
CA LEU A 171 47.54 5.15 -12.61
C LEU A 171 47.57 3.84 -13.39
N ASP A 172 47.79 3.88 -14.70
CA ASP A 172 47.77 2.72 -15.60
C ASP A 172 49.16 2.09 -15.84
N SER A 173 50.24 2.70 -15.34
CA SER A 173 51.61 2.21 -15.54
C SER A 173 52.01 1.16 -14.49
N PRO A 174 52.22 -0.12 -14.87
CA PRO A 174 52.70 -1.13 -13.94
C PRO A 174 54.20 -0.95 -13.73
N GLY A 175 54.57 -0.20 -12.69
CA GLY A 175 55.97 -0.07 -12.24
C GLY A 175 56.55 1.34 -12.13
N ALA A 176 55.74 2.40 -12.03
CA ALA A 176 56.28 3.74 -11.76
C ALA A 176 56.95 3.79 -10.36
N ASP A 177 58.28 3.94 -10.38
CA ASP A 177 59.17 3.90 -9.23
C ASP A 177 58.98 5.10 -8.27
N ARG A 178 59.21 4.86 -6.98
CA ARG A 178 58.85 5.71 -5.83
C ARG A 178 59.83 6.86 -5.58
N ARG A 179 60.17 7.68 -6.59
CA ARG A 179 61.01 8.86 -6.34
C ARG A 179 60.33 10.17 -6.67
N GLU A 180 60.22 10.96 -5.60
CA GLU A 180 59.90 12.38 -5.49
C GLU A 180 59.82 13.13 -6.83
N THR A 181 58.60 13.33 -7.30
CA THR A 181 58.29 14.51 -8.11
C THR A 181 57.25 15.31 -7.34
N SER A 182 57.75 16.29 -6.59
CA SER A 182 56.95 17.43 -6.14
C SER A 182 56.55 18.25 -7.36
N ILE A 183 55.52 17.81 -8.08
CA ILE A 183 54.81 18.65 -9.04
C ILE A 183 53.65 19.26 -8.27
N ALA A 184 53.74 20.56 -8.02
CA ALA A 184 52.62 21.35 -7.54
C ALA A 184 51.53 21.32 -8.63
N PHE A 185 50.54 20.45 -8.46
CA PHE A 185 49.37 20.41 -9.33
C PHE A 185 48.43 21.56 -8.98
N ASN A 186 48.40 22.55 -9.86
CA ASN A 186 47.40 23.59 -9.88
C ASN A 186 46.15 23.05 -10.59
N LEU A 187 45.11 22.68 -9.83
CA LEU A 187 43.83 22.18 -10.35
C LEU A 187 42.90 23.31 -10.86
N GLU A 188 43.44 24.51 -11.08
CA GLU A 188 42.70 25.63 -11.64
C GLU A 188 42.90 25.71 -13.16
N GLY A 189 42.03 25.04 -13.93
CA GLY A 189 41.80 25.45 -15.33
C GLY A 189 41.61 24.37 -16.41
N GLY A 190 41.59 23.08 -16.08
CA GLY A 190 41.41 22.02 -17.10
C GLY A 190 40.02 22.02 -17.77
N PRO A 191 39.89 21.66 -19.07
CA PRO A 191 38.61 21.62 -19.80
C PRO A 191 37.56 20.69 -19.16
N VAL A 192 38.01 19.60 -18.54
CA VAL A 192 37.17 18.63 -17.83
C VAL A 192 36.66 19.22 -16.51
N ALA A 193 37.52 19.90 -15.75
CA ALA A 193 37.12 20.66 -14.57
C ALA A 193 36.18 21.82 -14.95
N HIS A 194 36.28 22.36 -16.17
CA HIS A 194 35.36 23.37 -16.69
C HIS A 194 34.01 22.77 -17.14
N GLU A 195 33.99 21.58 -17.75
CA GLU A 195 32.76 20.86 -18.12
C GLU A 195 32.00 20.33 -16.90
N ALA A 196 32.70 19.74 -15.92
CA ALA A 196 32.11 19.31 -14.65
C ALA A 196 31.54 20.50 -13.87
N ARG A 197 32.30 21.61 -13.80
CA ARG A 197 31.80 22.89 -13.25
C ARG A 197 30.61 23.42 -14.05
N ALA A 198 30.59 23.34 -15.38
CA ALA A 198 29.48 23.82 -16.22
C ALA A 198 28.23 22.91 -16.13
N TRP A 199 28.39 21.64 -15.77
CA TRP A 199 27.29 20.72 -15.48
C TRP A 199 26.70 20.97 -14.10
N LEU A 200 27.53 21.13 -13.06
CA LEU A 200 27.08 21.50 -11.70
C LEU A 200 26.52 22.92 -11.65
N ARG A 201 27.05 23.85 -12.46
CA ARG A 201 26.43 25.16 -12.68
C ARG A 201 25.10 25.02 -13.39
N ARG A 202 24.94 24.13 -14.38
CA ARG A 202 23.64 23.88 -15.05
C ARG A 202 22.63 23.18 -14.16
N ASP A 203 23.03 22.25 -13.31
CA ASP A 203 22.14 21.57 -12.35
C ASP A 203 21.76 22.54 -11.21
N GLY A 204 22.75 23.27 -10.70
CA GLY A 204 22.58 24.40 -9.80
C GLY A 204 21.76 25.54 -10.40
N GLU A 205 21.86 25.86 -11.68
CA GLU A 205 21.06 26.85 -12.42
C GLU A 205 19.69 26.29 -12.85
N MET A 206 19.50 24.97 -12.96
CA MET A 206 18.18 24.36 -13.13
C MET A 206 17.39 24.45 -11.81
N HIS A 207 18.09 24.32 -10.68
CA HIS A 207 17.55 24.46 -9.34
C HIS A 207 17.50 25.92 -8.82
N ALA A 208 18.42 26.80 -9.25
CA ALA A 208 18.49 28.22 -8.87
C ALA A 208 17.90 29.17 -9.93
N GLY A 209 17.80 28.76 -11.20
CA GLY A 209 17.24 29.54 -12.30
C GLY A 209 15.72 29.74 -12.21
N ARG A 210 15.01 28.93 -11.42
CA ARG A 210 13.64 29.25 -10.97
C ARG A 210 13.56 30.26 -9.83
N ARG A 211 14.67 30.51 -9.12
CA ARG A 211 14.75 31.57 -8.09
C ARG A 211 15.35 32.87 -8.62
N ARG A 212 16.04 32.86 -9.77
CA ARG A 212 16.74 34.04 -10.33
C ARG A 212 16.26 34.52 -11.69
N SER A 213 15.38 33.80 -12.39
CA SER A 213 14.59 34.46 -13.43
C SER A 213 13.62 35.40 -12.72
N GLY A 214 13.63 36.68 -13.07
CA GLY A 214 12.60 37.64 -12.68
C GLY A 214 11.25 37.29 -13.31
N ALA A 215 10.82 36.03 -13.19
CA ALA A 215 9.51 35.57 -13.53
C ALA A 215 8.56 36.30 -12.60
N THR A 216 7.79 37.22 -13.18
CA THR A 216 6.63 37.85 -12.55
C THR A 216 5.91 36.78 -11.77
N GLN A 217 5.87 36.93 -10.44
CA GLN A 217 5.27 35.94 -9.54
C GLN A 217 3.89 35.60 -10.09
N ALA A 218 3.66 34.32 -10.44
CA ALA A 218 2.40 33.91 -11.01
C ALA A 218 1.27 34.42 -10.10
N PRO A 219 0.18 34.98 -10.66
CA PRO A 219 -0.97 35.38 -9.87
C PRO A 219 -1.36 34.27 -8.88
N ARG A 220 -1.63 34.63 -7.62
CA ARG A 220 -1.79 33.65 -6.53
C ARG A 220 -2.81 32.55 -6.88
N ASP A 221 -3.83 32.90 -7.67
CA ASP A 221 -4.90 32.03 -8.16
C ASP A 221 -4.48 31.04 -9.27
N ARG A 222 -3.30 31.23 -9.88
CA ARG A 222 -2.70 30.33 -10.89
C ARG A 222 -1.60 29.42 -10.32
N THR A 223 -1.14 29.69 -9.11
CA THR A 223 -0.18 28.83 -8.41
C THR A 223 -0.83 27.50 -7.98
N VAL A 224 -0.03 26.44 -7.79
CA VAL A 224 -0.53 25.18 -7.23
C VAL A 224 -1.14 25.40 -5.85
N ALA A 225 -0.54 26.24 -5.00
CA ALA A 225 -1.06 26.52 -3.66
C ALA A 225 -2.46 27.16 -3.69
N GLY A 226 -2.62 28.24 -4.45
CA GLY A 226 -3.91 28.92 -4.60
C GLY A 226 -4.96 28.02 -5.25
N THR A 227 -4.55 27.22 -6.23
CA THR A 227 -5.44 26.27 -6.91
C THR A 227 -5.88 25.12 -6.00
N VAL A 228 -4.99 24.63 -5.12
CA VAL A 228 -5.35 23.64 -4.08
C VAL A 228 -6.36 24.23 -3.09
N ALA A 229 -6.22 25.50 -2.69
CA ALA A 229 -7.21 26.16 -1.83
C ALA A 229 -8.59 26.21 -2.50
N ARG A 230 -8.66 26.66 -3.77
CA ARG A 230 -9.89 26.65 -4.58
C ARG A 230 -10.49 25.25 -4.74
N TYR A 231 -9.66 24.22 -4.95
CA TYR A 231 -10.10 22.83 -5.03
C TYR A 231 -10.77 22.37 -3.73
N LEU A 232 -10.20 22.72 -2.56
CA LEU A 232 -10.75 22.36 -1.25
C LEU A 232 -12.06 23.12 -0.93
N GLU A 233 -12.17 24.38 -1.34
CA GLU A 233 -13.41 25.16 -1.28
C GLU A 233 -14.49 24.54 -2.18
N GLY A 234 -14.16 24.17 -3.41
CA GLY A 234 -15.06 23.47 -4.33
C GLY A 234 -15.56 22.15 -3.75
N MET A 235 -14.70 21.38 -3.05
CA MET A 235 -15.14 20.19 -2.32
C MET A 235 -16.17 20.52 -1.23
N ALA A 236 -16.02 21.67 -0.53
CA ALA A 236 -16.96 22.12 0.49
C ALA A 236 -18.31 22.50 -0.10
N ALA A 237 -18.30 23.30 -1.17
CA ALA A 237 -19.50 23.70 -1.90
C ALA A 237 -20.26 22.48 -2.47
N ALA A 238 -19.54 21.44 -2.90
CA ALA A 238 -20.12 20.18 -3.36
C ALA A 238 -20.65 19.27 -2.23
N GLY A 239 -20.73 19.76 -0.98
CA GLY A 239 -21.24 18.99 0.15
C GLY A 239 -20.32 17.84 0.61
N SER A 240 -19.02 17.88 0.28
CA SER A 240 -18.09 16.86 0.77
C SER A 240 -18.04 16.86 2.29
N LYS A 241 -18.19 15.66 2.88
CA LYS A 241 -18.09 15.46 4.33
C LYS A 241 -16.84 16.15 4.88
N PRO A 242 -16.93 16.92 5.98
CA PRO A 242 -15.79 17.65 6.53
C PRO A 242 -14.54 16.79 6.75
N SER A 243 -14.73 15.54 7.18
CA SER A 243 -13.63 14.58 7.39
C SER A 243 -12.89 14.18 6.11
N ASN A 244 -13.58 14.16 4.97
CA ASN A 244 -12.95 13.92 3.67
C ASN A 244 -12.15 15.14 3.23
N ARG A 245 -12.68 16.35 3.49
CA ARG A 245 -11.98 17.62 3.19
C ARG A 245 -10.71 17.77 4.02
N ALA A 246 -10.79 17.55 5.34
CA ALA A 246 -9.65 17.54 6.24
C ALA A 246 -8.54 16.58 5.78
N ARG A 247 -8.91 15.35 5.41
CA ARG A 247 -7.96 14.37 4.86
C ARG A 247 -7.39 14.80 3.52
N ALA A 248 -8.20 15.41 2.64
CA ALA A 248 -7.72 15.92 1.36
C ALA A 248 -6.71 17.05 1.56
N ALA A 249 -7.02 18.03 2.42
CA ALA A 249 -6.14 19.12 2.80
C ALA A 249 -4.84 18.57 3.40
N GLN A 250 -4.92 17.65 4.37
CA GLN A 250 -3.74 17.00 4.94
C GLN A 250 -2.85 16.35 3.88
N ARG A 251 -3.43 15.63 2.93
CA ARG A 251 -2.68 14.90 1.89
C ARG A 251 -2.11 15.84 0.81
N LEU A 252 -2.77 16.97 0.55
CA LEU A 252 -2.32 17.98 -0.41
C LEU A 252 -1.30 18.96 0.18
N ARG A 253 -1.11 19.00 1.51
CA ARG A 253 -0.06 19.82 2.14
C ARG A 253 1.32 19.54 1.56
N GLU A 254 1.67 18.27 1.32
CA GLU A 254 2.97 17.94 0.72
C GLU A 254 3.09 18.36 -0.75
N LEU A 255 1.97 18.34 -1.48
CA LEU A 255 1.91 18.87 -2.83
C LEU A 255 2.19 20.37 -2.83
N VAL A 256 1.55 21.10 -1.92
CA VAL A 256 1.78 22.54 -1.74
C VAL A 256 3.21 22.81 -1.26
N ALA A 257 3.76 22.01 -0.36
CA ALA A 257 5.15 22.14 0.08
C ALA A 257 6.15 21.82 -1.05
N PHE A 258 5.78 20.99 -2.02
CA PHE A 258 6.62 20.65 -3.17
C PHE A 258 6.59 21.72 -4.26
N ALA A 259 5.40 22.12 -4.68
CA ALA A 259 5.17 22.90 -5.91
C ALA A 259 4.28 24.12 -5.67
N GLY A 260 4.09 24.55 -4.42
CA GLY A 260 3.09 25.57 -4.06
C GLY A 260 3.22 26.88 -4.82
N ALA A 261 4.44 27.30 -5.13
CA ALA A 261 4.72 28.52 -5.91
C ALA A 261 4.77 28.27 -7.43
N ASP A 262 4.83 27.01 -7.88
CA ASP A 262 4.81 26.68 -9.31
C ASP A 262 3.45 27.05 -9.91
N GLU A 263 3.44 27.47 -11.17
CA GLU A 263 2.21 27.67 -11.94
C GLU A 263 1.59 26.32 -12.30
N VAL A 264 0.26 26.20 -12.20
CA VAL A 264 -0.47 24.97 -12.52
C VAL A 264 -0.24 24.55 -13.97
N ALA A 265 -0.21 25.50 -14.92
CA ALA A 265 0.02 25.22 -16.33
C ALA A 265 1.35 24.48 -16.60
N GLY A 266 2.33 24.57 -15.69
CA GLY A 266 3.61 23.86 -15.77
C GLY A 266 3.58 22.41 -15.28
N ILE A 267 2.42 21.85 -14.93
CA ILE A 267 2.29 20.43 -14.55
C ILE A 267 2.33 19.57 -15.81
N ASP A 268 3.49 18.97 -16.08
CA ASP A 268 3.74 18.06 -17.19
C ASP A 268 4.07 16.63 -16.71
N SER A 269 4.53 15.76 -17.62
CA SER A 269 4.89 14.38 -17.26
C SER A 269 6.13 14.31 -16.37
N ALA A 270 7.12 15.19 -16.59
CA ALA A 270 8.33 15.23 -15.76
C ALA A 270 8.00 15.68 -14.32
N TRP A 271 7.08 16.63 -14.17
CA TRP A 271 6.56 17.07 -12.88
C TRP A 271 5.91 15.91 -12.12
N VAL A 272 5.08 15.10 -12.79
CA VAL A 272 4.41 13.94 -12.21
C VAL A 272 5.43 12.93 -11.67
N ASP A 273 6.50 12.67 -12.43
CA ASP A 273 7.57 11.76 -12.01
C ASP A 273 8.36 12.29 -10.82
N ARG A 274 8.74 13.58 -10.82
CA ARG A 274 9.43 14.21 -9.68
C ARG A 274 8.58 14.16 -8.41
N MET A 275 7.29 14.47 -8.51
CA MET A 275 6.38 14.46 -7.38
C MET A 275 6.19 13.03 -6.82
N ARG A 276 6.05 12.04 -7.71
CA ARG A 276 6.03 10.62 -7.30
C ARG A 276 7.35 10.21 -6.64
N GLY A 277 8.48 10.61 -7.20
CA GLY A 277 9.82 10.38 -6.66
C GLY A 277 9.96 10.93 -5.24
N LYS A 278 9.49 12.16 -4.98
CA LYS A 278 9.45 12.76 -3.64
C LYS A 278 8.67 11.89 -2.65
N PHE A 279 7.49 11.39 -3.03
CA PHE A 279 6.72 10.50 -2.15
C PHE A 279 7.39 9.15 -1.90
N LEU A 280 8.12 8.61 -2.87
CA LEU A 280 8.89 7.38 -2.68
C LEU A 280 10.11 7.62 -1.79
N ALA A 281 10.78 8.77 -1.91
CA ALA A 281 11.86 9.17 -1.02
C ALA A 281 11.38 9.24 0.44
N GLN A 282 10.21 9.85 0.71
CA GLN A 282 9.63 9.85 2.07
C GLN A 282 9.40 8.44 2.64
N VAL A 283 9.13 7.45 1.80
CA VAL A 283 8.98 6.05 2.21
C VAL A 283 10.34 5.42 2.49
N SER A 284 11.32 5.67 1.62
CA SER A 284 12.70 5.20 1.80
C SER A 284 13.31 5.73 3.10
N ASP A 285 13.03 6.99 3.43
CA ASP A 285 13.51 7.65 4.65
C ASP A 285 12.77 7.21 5.92
N GLY A 286 11.83 6.26 5.83
CA GLY A 286 11.02 5.81 6.97
C GLY A 286 10.02 6.84 7.53
N ARG A 287 9.99 8.06 6.97
CA ARG A 287 9.05 9.11 7.38
C ARG A 287 7.60 8.71 7.10
N TRP A 288 7.37 8.04 5.98
CA TRP A 288 6.05 7.64 5.51
C TRP A 288 5.94 6.12 5.33
N SER A 289 4.76 5.56 5.64
CA SER A 289 4.42 4.23 5.15
C SER A 289 4.07 4.27 3.66
N GLN A 290 4.28 3.15 2.94
CA GLN A 290 3.87 3.01 1.54
C GLN A 290 2.40 3.35 1.30
N GLU A 291 1.52 2.96 2.23
CA GLU A 291 0.09 3.26 2.15
C GLU A 291 -0.18 4.77 2.28
N SER A 292 0.55 5.46 3.17
CA SER A 292 0.46 6.92 3.28
C SER A 292 0.90 7.61 2.00
N ALA A 293 2.05 7.22 1.43
CA ALA A 293 2.51 7.74 0.16
C ALA A 293 1.48 7.51 -0.96
N ARG A 294 0.93 6.29 -1.06
CA ARG A 294 -0.12 5.96 -2.03
C ARG A 294 -1.36 6.82 -1.89
N LEU A 295 -1.85 7.04 -0.67
CA LEU A 295 -3.03 7.87 -0.43
C LEU A 295 -2.79 9.34 -0.76
N ALA A 296 -1.60 9.88 -0.45
CA ALA A 296 -1.23 11.24 -0.83
C ALA A 296 -1.11 11.39 -2.34
N TRP A 297 -0.45 10.43 -2.98
CA TRP A 297 -0.31 10.35 -4.43
C TRP A 297 -1.65 10.29 -5.16
N ASN A 298 -2.56 9.41 -4.73
CA ASN A 298 -3.90 9.32 -5.34
C ASN A 298 -4.68 10.63 -5.19
N ARG A 299 -4.48 11.36 -4.08
CA ARG A 299 -5.10 12.67 -3.90
C ARG A 299 -4.49 13.71 -4.85
N ALA A 300 -3.16 13.75 -4.97
CA ALA A 300 -2.48 14.63 -5.93
C ALA A 300 -2.93 14.36 -7.38
N ARG A 301 -3.05 13.09 -7.78
CA ARG A 301 -3.58 12.70 -9.09
C ARG A 301 -5.01 13.19 -9.33
N THR A 302 -5.87 13.10 -8.30
CA THR A 302 -7.25 13.59 -8.37
C THR A 302 -7.27 15.10 -8.56
N PHE A 303 -6.39 15.82 -7.87
CA PHE A 303 -6.22 17.26 -8.04
C PHE A 303 -5.76 17.64 -9.46
N VAL A 304 -4.73 16.96 -10.00
CA VAL A 304 -4.25 17.21 -11.37
C VAL A 304 -5.36 16.97 -12.41
N ARG A 305 -6.15 15.90 -12.27
CA ARG A 305 -7.32 15.65 -13.13
C ARG A 305 -8.35 16.76 -13.01
N TRP A 306 -8.64 17.22 -11.80
CA TRP A 306 -9.55 18.34 -11.59
C TRP A 306 -9.04 19.63 -12.25
N CYS A 307 -7.73 19.91 -12.21
CA CYS A 307 -7.16 21.06 -12.91
C CYS A 307 -7.38 20.97 -14.43
N TYR A 308 -7.19 19.78 -15.02
CA TYR A 308 -7.48 19.54 -16.43
C TYR A 308 -8.97 19.69 -16.77
N GLU A 309 -9.87 19.13 -15.96
CA GLU A 309 -11.33 19.26 -16.11
C GLU A 309 -11.83 20.72 -15.98
N ARG A 310 -11.02 21.60 -15.37
CA ARG A 310 -11.29 23.03 -15.21
C ARG A 310 -10.50 23.91 -16.17
N GLU A 311 -9.90 23.29 -17.19
CA GLU A 311 -9.12 23.99 -18.23
C GLU A 311 -7.94 24.80 -17.66
N LEU A 312 -7.47 24.44 -16.46
CA LEU A 312 -6.25 25.01 -15.86
C LEU A 312 -4.98 24.30 -16.38
N LEU A 313 -5.15 23.15 -17.03
CA LEU A 313 -4.13 22.43 -17.76
C LEU A 313 -4.61 22.22 -19.20
N GLU A 314 -3.77 22.59 -20.17
CA GLU A 314 -4.08 22.36 -21.58
C GLU A 314 -4.05 20.86 -21.93
N THR A 315 -3.10 20.12 -21.36
CA THR A 315 -2.96 18.68 -21.59
C THR A 315 -2.82 17.91 -20.29
N LEU A 316 -3.44 16.73 -20.22
CA LEU A 316 -3.27 15.83 -19.09
C LEU A 316 -1.94 15.07 -19.21
N PRO A 317 -1.06 15.09 -18.19
CA PRO A 317 0.22 14.37 -18.25
C PRO A 317 0.03 12.88 -18.58
N ARG A 318 0.73 12.39 -19.61
CA ARG A 318 0.53 11.03 -20.17
C ARG A 318 0.84 9.93 -19.16
N ASN A 319 1.78 10.15 -18.26
CA ASN A 319 2.18 9.22 -17.21
C ASN A 319 1.28 9.30 -15.95
N LEU A 320 0.32 10.23 -15.85
CA LEU A 320 -0.51 10.36 -14.65
C LEU A 320 -1.32 9.09 -14.34
N ALA A 321 -1.68 8.32 -15.37
CA ALA A 321 -2.40 7.06 -15.22
C ALA A 321 -1.50 5.92 -14.70
N SER A 322 -0.29 5.78 -15.27
CA SER A 322 0.66 4.69 -15.02
C SER A 322 1.52 4.91 -13.78
N ALA A 323 1.80 6.16 -13.42
CA ALA A 323 2.51 6.55 -12.21
C ALA A 323 1.69 6.10 -10.99
N THR A 324 2.12 4.99 -10.38
CA THR A 324 1.46 4.37 -9.23
C THR A 324 2.47 4.12 -8.12
N ILE A 325 2.02 4.29 -6.87
CA ILE A 325 2.73 3.84 -5.68
C ILE A 325 1.99 2.59 -5.22
N ARG A 326 2.65 1.43 -5.31
CA ARG A 326 2.07 0.17 -4.88
C ARG A 326 2.27 0.07 -3.37
N SER A 327 1.20 -0.26 -2.65
CA SER A 327 1.29 -0.77 -1.29
C SER A 327 0.73 -2.19 -1.34
N ALA A 328 1.50 -3.15 -0.84
CA ALA A 328 0.94 -4.47 -0.58
C ALA A 328 -0.08 -4.32 0.56
N PRO A 329 -1.35 -4.73 0.39
CA PRO A 329 -2.26 -4.75 1.51
C PRO A 329 -1.70 -5.72 2.54
N ALA A 330 -1.40 -5.22 3.74
CA ALA A 330 -1.04 -6.09 4.85
C ALA A 330 -2.21 -7.06 5.09
N ALA A 331 -1.92 -8.36 5.08
CA ALA A 331 -2.90 -9.35 5.47
C ALA A 331 -3.32 -9.03 6.91
N PRO A 332 -4.62 -8.90 7.19
CA PRO A 332 -5.07 -8.64 8.55
C PRO A 332 -4.70 -9.85 9.42
N THR A 333 -3.82 -9.64 10.40
CA THR A 333 -3.50 -10.67 11.39
C THR A 333 -4.72 -10.86 12.30
N PRO A 334 -5.30 -12.07 12.39
CA PRO A 334 -6.35 -12.36 13.35
C PRO A 334 -5.86 -12.10 14.77
N VAL A 335 -6.75 -11.62 15.64
CA VAL A 335 -6.43 -11.45 17.05
C VAL A 335 -6.37 -12.83 17.71
N ASP A 336 -5.35 -13.06 18.54
CA ASP A 336 -5.20 -14.26 19.37
C ASP A 336 -6.41 -14.42 20.30
N PRO A 337 -7.05 -15.61 20.37
CA PRO A 337 -8.15 -15.89 21.28
C PRO A 337 -7.88 -15.55 22.75
N ALA A 338 -6.69 -15.86 23.25
CA ALA A 338 -6.35 -15.55 24.65
C ALA A 338 -6.22 -14.04 24.88
N ALA A 339 -5.68 -13.30 23.90
CA ALA A 339 -5.64 -11.84 23.94
C ALA A 339 -7.04 -11.21 23.91
N LEU A 340 -7.97 -11.73 23.10
CA LEU A 340 -9.36 -11.26 23.12
C LEU A 340 -10.01 -11.46 24.49
N ARG A 341 -9.84 -12.64 25.12
CA ARG A 341 -10.35 -12.90 26.48
C ARG A 341 -9.84 -11.89 27.50
N ARG A 342 -8.52 -11.68 27.56
CA ARG A 342 -7.91 -10.68 28.46
C ARG A 342 -8.44 -9.27 28.24
N LEU A 343 -8.71 -8.89 26.99
CA LEU A 343 -9.28 -7.58 26.66
C LEU A 343 -10.73 -7.45 27.15
N VAL A 344 -11.54 -8.49 26.94
CA VAL A 344 -12.95 -8.52 27.38
C VAL A 344 -13.03 -8.46 28.90
N ASP A 345 -12.23 -9.28 29.61
CA ASP A 345 -12.23 -9.34 31.08
C ASP A 345 -11.75 -8.03 31.72
N ALA A 346 -10.80 -7.34 31.08
CA ALA A 346 -10.28 -6.07 31.57
C ALA A 346 -11.15 -4.85 31.20
N ALA A 347 -12.13 -5.01 30.30
CA ALA A 347 -12.94 -3.92 29.79
C ALA A 347 -14.16 -3.63 30.67
N ALA A 348 -14.50 -2.34 30.79
CA ALA A 348 -15.80 -1.94 31.36
C ALA A 348 -16.95 -2.46 30.47
N PRO A 349 -18.17 -2.66 31.02
CA PRO A 349 -19.30 -3.28 30.30
C PRO A 349 -19.55 -2.77 28.86
N PRO A 350 -19.64 -1.46 28.57
CA PRO A 350 -19.84 -1.00 27.19
C PRO A 350 -18.67 -1.34 26.25
N ALA A 351 -17.44 -1.34 26.76
CA ALA A 351 -16.26 -1.67 25.98
C ALA A 351 -16.14 -3.18 25.74
N ALA A 352 -16.51 -4.01 26.73
CA ALA A 352 -16.59 -5.46 26.58
C ALA A 352 -17.63 -5.86 25.52
N ALA A 353 -18.84 -5.29 25.58
CA ALA A 353 -19.87 -5.50 24.57
C ALA A 353 -19.39 -5.07 23.16
N ALA A 354 -18.71 -3.92 23.06
CA ALA A 354 -18.16 -3.45 21.78
C ALA A 354 -17.04 -4.36 21.24
N LEU A 355 -16.16 -4.90 22.10
CA LEU A 355 -15.13 -5.86 21.70
C LEU A 355 -15.74 -7.15 21.16
N LEU A 356 -16.73 -7.69 21.87
CA LEU A 356 -17.41 -8.91 21.49
C LEU A 356 -18.15 -8.74 20.15
N LEU A 357 -18.86 -7.63 19.94
CA LEU A 357 -19.48 -7.32 18.64
C LEU A 357 -18.45 -7.15 17.52
N ALA A 358 -17.29 -6.55 17.79
CA ALA A 358 -16.24 -6.40 16.79
C ALA A 358 -15.61 -7.75 16.39
N ALA A 359 -15.38 -8.64 17.36
CA ALA A 359 -14.85 -9.98 17.13
C ALA A 359 -15.86 -10.91 16.47
N ASN A 360 -17.12 -10.85 16.89
CA ASN A 360 -18.19 -11.72 16.41
C ASN A 360 -18.74 -11.29 15.04
N CYS A 361 -18.90 -10.00 14.80
CA CYS A 361 -19.58 -9.46 13.60
C CYS A 361 -18.66 -8.66 12.67
N GLY A 362 -17.38 -8.49 13.02
CA GLY A 362 -16.45 -7.67 12.23
C GLY A 362 -16.81 -6.18 12.21
N PHE A 363 -17.56 -5.71 13.21
CA PHE A 363 -18.00 -4.32 13.33
C PHE A 363 -16.84 -3.40 13.69
N GLY A 364 -16.77 -2.22 13.05
CA GLY A 364 -15.94 -1.11 13.52
C GLY A 364 -16.69 -0.20 14.48
N SER A 365 -16.00 0.78 15.08
CA SER A 365 -16.64 1.71 16.04
C SER A 365 -17.87 2.42 15.48
N ALA A 366 -17.86 2.78 14.18
CA ALA A 366 -19.01 3.41 13.54
C ALA A 366 -20.17 2.43 13.36
N ASP A 367 -19.87 1.18 12.98
CA ASP A 367 -20.91 0.16 12.86
C ASP A 367 -21.56 -0.06 14.25
N ILE A 368 -20.79 -0.14 15.34
CA ILE A 368 -21.31 -0.31 16.71
C ILE A 368 -22.10 0.91 17.19
N ALA A 369 -21.56 2.12 16.99
CA ALA A 369 -22.26 3.35 17.39
C ALA A 369 -23.58 3.55 16.64
N ASP A 370 -23.65 3.08 15.39
CA ASP A 370 -24.86 3.18 14.59
C ASP A 370 -25.85 2.02 14.81
N LEU A 371 -25.52 1.02 15.63
CA LEU A 371 -26.39 -0.13 15.89
C LEU A 371 -27.67 0.33 16.60
N ARG A 372 -28.84 -0.01 16.03
CA ARG A 372 -30.15 0.35 16.58
C ARG A 372 -30.66 -0.73 17.53
N ILE A 373 -31.53 -0.35 18.46
CA ILE A 373 -32.12 -1.27 19.46
C ILE A 373 -32.95 -2.36 18.75
N ASP A 374 -33.74 -1.98 17.74
CA ASP A 374 -34.57 -2.90 16.94
C ASP A 374 -33.77 -3.88 16.06
N GLN A 375 -32.47 -3.62 15.86
CA GLN A 375 -31.57 -4.49 15.11
C GLN A 375 -31.00 -5.64 15.95
N PHE A 376 -31.15 -5.59 17.27
CA PHE A 376 -30.68 -6.62 18.19
C PHE A 376 -31.87 -7.41 18.75
N ASP A 377 -31.89 -8.71 18.49
CA ASP A 377 -32.85 -9.64 19.06
C ASP A 377 -32.18 -10.38 20.23
N PRO A 378 -32.43 -9.99 21.49
CA PRO A 378 -31.78 -10.61 22.65
C PRO A 378 -32.27 -12.03 22.91
N ARG A 379 -33.44 -12.44 22.39
CA ARG A 379 -33.98 -13.78 22.59
C ARG A 379 -33.26 -14.78 21.71
N LEU A 380 -33.13 -14.44 20.42
CA LEU A 380 -32.44 -15.30 19.46
C LEU A 380 -30.94 -15.04 19.39
N GLY A 381 -30.44 -14.01 20.08
CA GLY A 381 -29.03 -13.63 20.05
C GLY A 381 -28.58 -13.26 18.65
N ILE A 382 -29.36 -12.44 17.96
CA ILE A 382 -29.12 -12.08 16.56
C ILE A 382 -28.95 -10.58 16.41
N VAL A 383 -28.03 -10.17 15.54
CA VAL A 383 -28.02 -8.81 14.98
C VAL A 383 -28.40 -8.87 13.50
N THR A 384 -29.43 -8.13 13.10
CA THR A 384 -29.86 -8.03 11.70
C THR A 384 -29.74 -6.59 11.25
N ARG A 385 -28.91 -6.31 10.22
CA ARG A 385 -28.82 -4.95 9.69
C ARG A 385 -28.27 -4.88 8.27
N LYS A 386 -28.60 -3.78 7.61
CA LYS A 386 -27.87 -3.26 6.46
C LYS A 386 -26.71 -2.41 6.95
N ARG A 387 -25.55 -2.51 6.31
CA ARG A 387 -24.39 -1.71 6.70
C ARG A 387 -24.61 -0.24 6.32
N VAL A 388 -24.51 0.67 7.28
CA VAL A 388 -24.76 2.13 7.12
C VAL A 388 -24.05 2.76 5.92
N LYS A 389 -22.80 2.35 5.66
CA LYS A 389 -22.03 2.82 4.49
C LYS A 389 -22.76 2.60 3.15
N HIS A 390 -23.67 1.65 3.10
CA HIS A 390 -24.40 1.23 1.93
C HIS A 390 -25.92 1.32 2.11
N ASP A 391 -26.40 1.93 3.18
CA ASP A 391 -27.82 1.94 3.51
C ASP A 391 -28.66 2.65 2.46
N ALA A 392 -28.18 3.81 2.00
CA ALA A 392 -28.74 4.56 0.88
C ALA A 392 -28.65 3.83 -0.49
N ARG A 393 -28.06 2.63 -0.54
CA ARG A 393 -28.01 1.81 -1.76
C ARG A 393 -28.96 0.65 -1.59
N GLU A 394 -30.02 0.67 -2.39
CA GLU A 394 -31.03 -0.40 -2.49
C GLU A 394 -30.39 -1.80 -2.43
N LYS A 395 -29.39 -2.06 -3.27
CA LYS A 395 -28.73 -3.38 -3.44
C LYS A 395 -27.70 -3.80 -2.36
N ALA A 396 -27.64 -3.14 -1.20
CA ALA A 396 -26.74 -3.62 -0.13
C ALA A 396 -27.41 -4.75 0.65
N PRO A 397 -26.70 -5.86 0.92
CA PRO A 397 -27.32 -7.00 1.60
C PRO A 397 -27.69 -6.63 3.03
N VAL A 398 -28.89 -7.05 3.45
CA VAL A 398 -29.21 -7.26 4.86
C VAL A 398 -28.49 -8.51 5.31
N VAL A 399 -27.73 -8.40 6.38
CA VAL A 399 -26.92 -9.49 6.93
C VAL A 399 -27.40 -9.78 8.35
N GLN A 400 -27.43 -11.07 8.69
CA GLN A 400 -27.82 -11.59 9.99
C GLN A 400 -26.61 -12.26 10.64
N TRP A 401 -26.17 -11.73 11.79
CA TRP A 401 -25.09 -12.30 12.58
C TRP A 401 -25.68 -13.00 13.80
N VAL A 402 -25.31 -14.26 14.01
CA VAL A 402 -25.59 -14.97 15.25
C VAL A 402 -24.51 -14.59 16.26
N LEU A 403 -24.94 -14.16 17.43
CA LEU A 403 -24.05 -13.74 18.50
C LEU A 403 -23.65 -14.94 19.37
N TRP A 404 -22.42 -14.89 19.89
CA TRP A 404 -21.93 -15.80 20.94
C TRP A 404 -22.68 -15.57 22.26
N ASP A 405 -22.74 -16.57 23.14
CA ASP A 405 -23.49 -16.45 24.40
C ASP A 405 -23.04 -15.26 25.24
N CYS A 406 -21.72 -15.12 25.42
CA CYS A 406 -21.13 -14.01 26.15
C CYS A 406 -21.41 -12.65 25.47
N ALA A 407 -21.51 -12.60 24.14
CA ALA A 407 -21.84 -11.39 23.40
C ALA A 407 -23.30 -11.00 23.64
N VAL A 408 -24.23 -11.96 23.62
CA VAL A 408 -25.65 -11.71 23.96
C VAL A 408 -25.76 -11.16 25.38
N VAL A 409 -25.11 -11.81 26.35
CA VAL A 409 -25.11 -11.37 27.76
C VAL A 409 -24.55 -9.95 27.89
N ALA A 410 -23.39 -9.67 27.30
CA ALA A 410 -22.75 -8.36 27.40
C ALA A 410 -23.57 -7.25 26.73
N VAL A 411 -24.14 -7.52 25.54
CA VAL A 411 -24.96 -6.54 24.81
C VAL A 411 -26.28 -6.30 25.53
N ARG A 412 -26.92 -7.33 26.08
CA ARG A 412 -28.13 -7.21 26.88
C ARG A 412 -27.89 -6.42 28.16
N ALA A 413 -26.83 -6.76 28.92
CA ALA A 413 -26.47 -6.02 30.13
C ALA A 413 -26.22 -4.53 29.83
N TRP A 414 -25.60 -4.23 28.69
CA TRP A 414 -25.45 -2.84 28.25
C TRP A 414 -26.78 -2.20 27.81
N ALA A 415 -27.65 -2.93 27.11
CA ALA A 415 -28.96 -2.45 26.72
C ALA A 415 -29.82 -2.06 27.94
N ASP A 416 -29.79 -2.90 28.98
CA ASP A 416 -30.52 -2.68 30.23
C ASP A 416 -29.94 -1.49 31.03
N ALA A 417 -28.62 -1.31 31.00
CA ALA A 417 -27.91 -0.20 31.67
C ALA A 417 -27.70 1.03 30.76
N ARG A 418 -28.35 1.06 29.59
CA ARG A 418 -28.16 2.10 28.58
C ARG A 418 -28.59 3.47 29.12
N PRO A 419 -27.76 4.52 29.03
CA PRO A 419 -28.15 5.88 29.43
C PRO A 419 -29.33 6.41 28.61
N GLU A 420 -30.12 7.31 29.20
CA GLU A 420 -31.15 8.04 28.47
C GLU A 420 -30.50 8.89 27.36
N PRO A 421 -31.01 8.88 26.12
CA PRO A 421 -30.53 9.75 25.06
C PRO A 421 -30.59 11.22 25.46
N ALA A 422 -29.50 11.96 25.21
CA ALA A 422 -29.48 13.41 25.41
C ALA A 422 -30.29 14.17 24.35
N ASP A 423 -30.61 13.51 23.24
CA ASP A 423 -31.44 14.03 22.16
C ASP A 423 -32.34 12.90 21.63
N PRO A 424 -33.66 13.12 21.46
CA PRO A 424 -34.60 12.11 20.97
C PRO A 424 -34.20 11.45 19.64
N THR A 425 -33.41 12.12 18.81
CA THR A 425 -32.88 11.55 17.54
C THR A 425 -31.90 10.39 17.76
N TYR A 426 -31.44 10.17 18.99
CA TYR A 426 -30.59 9.03 19.37
C TYR A 426 -31.32 7.96 20.18
N SER A 427 -32.63 8.11 20.36
CA SER A 427 -33.47 7.19 21.15
C SER A 427 -33.41 5.76 20.65
N ASP A 428 -33.22 5.56 19.35
CA ASP A 428 -33.12 4.25 18.72
C ASP A 428 -31.73 3.61 18.78
N ARG A 429 -30.68 4.34 19.18
CA ARG A 429 -29.29 3.86 19.19
C ARG A 429 -29.00 3.03 20.41
N LEU A 430 -28.38 1.85 20.23
CA LEU A 430 -28.03 0.95 21.33
C LEU A 430 -26.80 1.43 22.13
N PHE A 431 -25.82 2.04 21.46
CA PHE A 431 -24.56 2.46 22.08
C PHE A 431 -24.47 3.98 22.26
N LEU A 432 -24.77 4.43 23.48
CA LEU A 432 -24.63 5.82 23.91
C LEU A 432 -23.46 5.99 24.90
N THR A 433 -22.94 7.20 25.01
CA THR A 433 -22.03 7.58 26.10
C THR A 433 -22.81 7.82 27.38
N ARG A 434 -22.12 7.95 28.53
CA ARG A 434 -22.76 8.30 29.82
C ARG A 434 -23.63 9.55 29.74
N ASP A 435 -23.26 10.50 28.88
CA ASP A 435 -24.00 11.75 28.67
C ASP A 435 -25.13 11.61 27.62
N GLY A 436 -25.60 10.40 27.31
CA GLY A 436 -26.69 10.18 26.35
C GLY A 436 -26.38 10.46 24.87
N LEU A 437 -25.14 10.83 24.53
CA LEU A 437 -24.71 11.11 23.15
C LEU A 437 -24.24 9.84 22.41
N PRO A 438 -24.25 9.78 21.07
CA PRO A 438 -23.74 8.62 20.33
C PRO A 438 -22.27 8.32 20.65
N ALA A 439 -21.94 7.02 20.73
CA ALA A 439 -20.60 6.56 21.06
C ALA A 439 -19.52 6.98 20.04
N VAL A 440 -19.92 7.21 18.78
CA VAL A 440 -19.10 7.86 17.77
C VAL A 440 -19.86 9.04 17.19
N ARG A 441 -19.25 10.24 17.22
CA ARG A 441 -19.85 11.46 16.68
C ARG A 441 -18.80 12.42 16.15
N TRP A 442 -19.25 13.41 15.39
CA TRP A 442 -18.42 14.54 14.99
C TRP A 442 -18.78 15.73 15.86
N LYS A 443 -17.78 16.40 16.42
CA LYS A 443 -17.94 17.66 17.14
C LYS A 443 -17.39 18.78 16.27
N GLU A 444 -18.28 19.67 15.86
CA GLU A 444 -17.87 20.91 15.20
C GLU A 444 -17.11 21.81 16.17
N ARG A 445 -16.19 22.59 15.65
CA ARG A 445 -15.38 23.55 16.41
C ARG A 445 -15.37 24.86 15.61
N PRO A 446 -15.74 26.01 16.20
CA PRO A 446 -15.69 27.29 15.50
C PRO A 446 -14.30 27.55 14.93
N GLY A 447 -14.23 27.85 13.62
CA GLY A 447 -12.98 28.13 12.91
C GLY A 447 -11.98 26.96 12.83
N ARG A 448 -12.38 25.73 13.20
CA ARG A 448 -11.51 24.55 13.15
C ARG A 448 -12.20 23.37 12.50
N GLU A 449 -11.40 22.42 12.01
CA GLU A 449 -11.95 21.19 11.46
C GLU A 449 -12.73 20.40 12.52
N PRO A 450 -13.87 19.79 12.16
CA PRO A 450 -14.63 18.98 13.09
C PRO A 450 -13.83 17.77 13.52
N VAL A 451 -13.87 17.50 14.81
CA VAL A 451 -13.12 16.40 15.42
C VAL A 451 -14.05 15.21 15.60
N ARG A 452 -13.60 14.05 15.14
CA ARG A 452 -14.29 12.79 15.43
C ARG A 452 -14.03 12.41 16.89
N LEU A 453 -15.09 12.31 17.66
CA LEU A 453 -15.08 11.73 19.00
C LEU A 453 -15.49 10.27 18.88
N ASP A 454 -14.64 9.37 19.36
CA ASP A 454 -14.84 7.92 19.30
C ASP A 454 -14.63 7.35 20.70
N ALA A 455 -15.71 7.32 21.48
CA ALA A 455 -15.68 6.89 22.87
C ALA A 455 -15.30 5.41 23.00
N ILE A 456 -15.69 4.58 22.01
CA ILE A 456 -15.32 3.17 21.93
C ILE A 456 -13.80 3.06 21.79
N ARG A 457 -13.19 3.74 20.81
CA ARG A 457 -11.74 3.73 20.63
C ARG A 457 -11.01 4.20 21.89
N LEU A 458 -11.50 5.26 22.54
CA LEU A 458 -10.88 5.77 23.76
C LEU A 458 -10.96 4.76 24.90
N ALA A 459 -12.11 4.12 25.12
CA ALA A 459 -12.28 3.09 26.13
C ALA A 459 -11.33 1.91 25.89
N LEU A 460 -11.21 1.44 24.64
CA LEU A 460 -10.31 0.35 24.28
C LEU A 460 -8.84 0.72 24.40
N SER A 461 -8.49 1.97 24.08
CA SER A 461 -7.12 2.46 24.29
C SER A 461 -6.75 2.39 25.77
N ARG A 462 -7.67 2.70 26.69
CA ARG A 462 -7.42 2.61 28.13
C ARG A 462 -7.24 1.16 28.60
N VAL A 463 -8.06 0.23 28.11
CA VAL A 463 -7.89 -1.21 28.36
C VAL A 463 -6.55 -1.68 27.82
N GLY A 464 -6.18 -1.24 26.61
CA GLY A 464 -4.90 -1.53 26.00
C GLY A 464 -3.72 -1.02 26.81
N THR A 465 -3.76 0.22 27.30
CA THR A 465 -2.72 0.77 28.18
C THR A 465 -2.59 -0.03 29.47
N LYS A 466 -3.71 -0.43 30.10
CA LYS A 466 -3.70 -1.24 31.32
C LYS A 466 -3.05 -2.61 31.10
N LEU A 467 -3.37 -3.28 29.98
CA LEU A 467 -2.79 -4.59 29.64
C LEU A 467 -1.35 -4.50 29.14
N ALA A 468 -0.98 -3.41 28.47
CA ALA A 468 0.41 -3.17 28.07
C ALA A 468 1.33 -3.01 29.30
N ALA A 469 0.83 -2.38 30.37
CA ALA A 469 1.55 -2.30 31.64
C ALA A 469 1.80 -3.68 32.28
N SER A 470 0.98 -4.70 31.96
CA SER A 470 1.19 -6.09 32.36
C SER A 470 1.88 -6.94 31.29
N GLY A 471 2.55 -6.33 30.30
CA GLY A 471 3.29 -7.03 29.24
C GLY A 471 2.42 -7.75 28.21
N THR A 472 1.11 -7.54 28.20
CA THR A 472 0.20 -8.19 27.25
C THR A 472 0.12 -7.36 25.96
N PRO A 473 0.43 -7.94 24.78
CA PRO A 473 0.23 -7.27 23.50
C PRO A 473 -1.24 -6.90 23.31
N THR A 474 -1.50 -5.65 22.94
CA THR A 474 -2.87 -5.17 22.74
C THR A 474 -3.11 -4.77 21.29
N PRO A 475 -4.30 -5.09 20.75
CA PRO A 475 -4.63 -4.70 19.40
C PRO A 475 -4.71 -3.17 19.30
N SER A 476 -4.22 -2.63 18.18
CA SER A 476 -4.20 -1.18 17.91
C SER A 476 -5.60 -0.56 17.72
N GLY A 477 -6.64 -1.39 17.67
CA GLY A 477 -8.04 -0.98 17.68
C GLY A 477 -8.97 -2.03 17.06
N LEU A 478 -10.26 -1.71 17.00
CA LEU A 478 -11.31 -2.65 16.58
C LEU A 478 -11.13 -3.23 15.17
N ARG A 479 -10.39 -2.54 14.31
CA ARG A 479 -10.17 -2.99 12.92
C ARG A 479 -9.44 -4.34 12.85
N GLN A 480 -8.61 -4.69 13.83
CA GLN A 480 -7.88 -5.96 13.82
C GLN A 480 -8.80 -7.16 14.01
N PHE A 481 -9.92 -6.99 14.73
CA PHE A 481 -10.93 -8.06 14.86
C PHE A 481 -11.64 -8.37 13.54
N ARG A 482 -11.60 -7.46 12.55
CA ARG A 482 -12.06 -7.77 11.18
C ARG A 482 -11.18 -8.79 10.45
N GLY A 483 -10.03 -9.14 11.02
CA GLY A 483 -9.21 -10.27 10.60
C GLY A 483 -9.87 -11.63 10.88
N GLY A 484 -10.90 -11.70 11.72
CA GLY A 484 -11.66 -12.95 11.96
C GLY A 484 -12.25 -13.57 10.70
N GLY A 485 -12.61 -12.76 9.69
CA GLY A 485 -13.01 -13.29 8.38
C GLY A 485 -11.91 -14.09 7.68
N GLY A 486 -10.64 -13.78 7.96
CA GLY A 486 -9.50 -14.58 7.48
C GLY A 486 -9.38 -15.93 8.19
N LEU A 487 -9.86 -16.06 9.44
CA LEU A 487 -9.95 -17.36 10.12
C LEU A 487 -11.01 -18.25 9.48
N LEU A 488 -12.14 -17.67 9.04
CA LEU A 488 -13.16 -18.40 8.28
C LEU A 488 -12.62 -18.89 6.93
N ASP A 489 -11.90 -18.04 6.20
CA ASP A 489 -11.28 -18.40 4.93
C ASP A 489 -10.13 -19.43 5.07
N ALA A 490 -9.53 -19.49 6.25
CA ALA A 490 -8.46 -20.43 6.59
C ALA A 490 -8.95 -21.69 7.31
N ASP A 491 -10.25 -21.80 7.63
CA ASP A 491 -10.79 -22.95 8.35
C ASP A 491 -10.57 -24.25 7.53
N PRO A 492 -10.23 -25.38 8.16
CA PRO A 492 -10.08 -26.65 7.43
C PRO A 492 -11.34 -27.07 6.69
N ASP A 493 -12.53 -26.69 7.17
CA ASP A 493 -13.81 -27.03 6.56
C ASP A 493 -14.16 -26.06 5.41
N PRO A 494 -14.25 -26.55 4.15
CA PRO A 494 -14.56 -25.72 2.99
C PRO A 494 -15.91 -25.01 3.05
N GLN A 495 -16.85 -25.48 3.89
CA GLN A 495 -18.16 -24.84 4.00
C GLN A 495 -18.08 -23.39 4.54
N TYR A 496 -16.98 -23.04 5.21
CA TYR A 496 -16.76 -21.70 5.77
C TYR A 496 -15.97 -20.76 4.84
N HIS A 497 -15.44 -21.27 3.72
CA HIS A 497 -14.63 -20.47 2.80
C HIS A 497 -15.46 -19.45 2.01
N GLY A 498 -14.87 -18.27 1.76
CA GLY A 498 -15.48 -17.24 0.92
C GLY A 498 -16.58 -16.43 1.62
N LEU A 499 -16.82 -16.67 2.91
CA LEU A 499 -17.84 -15.97 3.69
C LEU A 499 -17.32 -14.68 4.33
N SER A 500 -16.00 -14.45 4.31
CA SER A 500 -15.33 -13.31 4.93
C SER A 500 -15.90 -11.94 4.52
N GLU A 501 -16.27 -11.76 3.25
CA GLU A 501 -16.84 -10.49 2.77
C GLU A 501 -18.31 -10.32 3.18
N LEU A 502 -19.10 -11.40 3.16
CA LEU A 502 -20.48 -11.37 3.66
C LEU A 502 -20.51 -11.12 5.17
N TRP A 503 -19.66 -11.81 5.93
CA TRP A 503 -19.50 -11.64 7.37
C TRP A 503 -19.10 -10.20 7.74
N LYS A 504 -18.27 -9.54 6.93
CA LYS A 504 -17.92 -8.11 7.11
C LYS A 504 -19.06 -7.14 6.76
N GLY A 505 -20.20 -7.63 6.25
CA GLY A 505 -21.26 -6.83 5.64
C GLY A 505 -20.75 -6.01 4.45
N ASN A 506 -19.74 -6.50 3.74
CA ASN A 506 -19.23 -5.85 2.54
C ASN A 506 -20.14 -6.18 1.34
N ARG A 507 -20.27 -5.21 0.43
CA ARG A 507 -20.94 -5.48 -0.84
C ARG A 507 -20.08 -6.47 -1.64
N PRO A 508 -20.69 -7.51 -2.25
CA PRO A 508 -19.95 -8.41 -3.14
C PRO A 508 -19.26 -7.64 -4.27
N THR A 509 -17.97 -7.92 -4.45
CA THR A 509 -17.15 -7.38 -5.54
C THR A 509 -17.24 -8.31 -6.75
N GLY A 510 -17.79 -7.81 -7.86
CA GLY A 510 -18.00 -8.59 -9.08
C GLY A 510 -19.47 -8.82 -9.39
N VAL A 511 -19.77 -9.19 -10.64
CA VAL A 511 -21.14 -9.50 -11.07
C VAL A 511 -21.59 -10.85 -10.50
N SER A 512 -20.73 -11.86 -10.54
CA SER A 512 -21.04 -13.21 -10.03
C SER A 512 -21.43 -13.19 -8.55
N ALA A 513 -20.59 -12.58 -7.72
CA ALA A 513 -20.85 -12.50 -6.29
C ALA A 513 -22.10 -11.67 -5.93
N ARG A 514 -22.58 -10.81 -6.84
CA ARG A 514 -23.82 -10.03 -6.64
C ARG A 514 -25.08 -10.78 -7.04
N HIS A 515 -24.99 -11.67 -8.03
CA HIS A 515 -26.17 -12.27 -8.67
C HIS A 515 -26.28 -13.78 -8.49
N TYR A 516 -25.16 -14.49 -8.37
CA TYR A 516 -25.12 -15.96 -8.42
C TYR A 516 -24.56 -16.58 -7.14
N ASP A 517 -23.61 -15.92 -6.47
CA ASP A 517 -22.89 -16.53 -5.34
C ASP A 517 -23.35 -16.02 -3.97
N ARG A 518 -24.63 -15.63 -3.79
CA ARG A 518 -25.11 -15.21 -2.46
C ARG A 518 -25.10 -16.44 -1.53
N PRO A 519 -24.22 -16.48 -0.51
CA PRO A 519 -24.23 -17.61 0.41
C PRO A 519 -25.54 -17.61 1.20
N PRO A 520 -26.18 -18.76 1.40
CA PRO A 520 -27.31 -18.90 2.31
C PRO A 520 -27.00 -18.29 3.69
N LEU A 521 -27.94 -17.56 4.29
CA LEU A 521 -27.77 -16.94 5.60
C LEU A 521 -27.50 -17.98 6.70
N VAL A 522 -28.03 -19.20 6.53
CA VAL A 522 -27.73 -20.34 7.41
C VAL A 522 -26.23 -20.67 7.47
N ARG A 523 -25.49 -20.52 6.36
CA ARG A 523 -24.03 -20.74 6.35
C ARG A 523 -23.32 -19.67 7.16
N LEU A 524 -23.77 -18.42 7.07
CA LEU A 524 -23.21 -17.33 7.86
C LEU A 524 -23.46 -17.52 9.37
N ALA A 525 -24.65 -18.00 9.76
CA ALA A 525 -24.97 -18.33 11.14
C ALA A 525 -23.98 -19.38 11.70
N LYS A 526 -23.78 -20.48 10.98
CA LYS A 526 -22.79 -21.52 11.32
C LYS A 526 -21.38 -20.97 11.40
N SER A 527 -20.98 -20.10 10.47
CA SER A 527 -19.67 -19.44 10.53
C SER A 527 -19.48 -18.57 11.77
N CYS A 528 -20.52 -17.86 12.22
CA CYS A 528 -20.42 -17.05 13.43
C CYS A 528 -20.21 -17.93 14.67
N ALA A 529 -20.96 -19.05 14.77
CA ALA A 529 -20.78 -20.03 15.84
C ALA A 529 -19.39 -20.67 15.81
N ARG A 530 -18.92 -21.09 14.61
CA ARG A 530 -17.58 -21.63 14.40
C ARG A 530 -16.47 -20.66 14.82
N LEU A 531 -16.61 -19.38 14.47
CA LEU A 531 -15.67 -18.35 14.90
C LEU A 531 -15.67 -18.23 16.44
N GLY A 532 -16.85 -18.36 17.06
CA GLY A 532 -16.99 -18.43 18.51
C GLY A 532 -16.19 -19.57 19.13
N GLU A 533 -16.30 -20.78 18.60
CA GLU A 533 -15.50 -21.94 19.04
C GLU A 533 -13.99 -21.64 18.96
N GLN A 534 -13.52 -21.09 17.84
CA GLN A 534 -12.11 -20.72 17.66
C GLN A 534 -11.65 -19.67 18.69
N TYR A 535 -12.53 -18.75 19.07
CA TYR A 535 -12.26 -17.74 20.10
C TYR A 535 -12.51 -18.22 21.55
N GLY A 536 -13.05 -19.43 21.75
CA GLY A 536 -13.45 -19.94 23.06
C GLY A 536 -14.72 -19.29 23.62
N TYR A 537 -15.61 -18.83 22.74
CA TYR A 537 -16.91 -18.24 23.03
C TYR A 537 -18.01 -18.99 22.25
N PRO A 538 -18.39 -20.20 22.69
CA PRO A 538 -19.37 -20.99 21.98
C PRO A 538 -20.74 -20.29 21.93
N THR A 539 -21.56 -20.76 20.98
CA THR A 539 -22.96 -20.38 20.86
C THR A 539 -23.80 -21.56 21.31
N ASP A 540 -24.78 -21.32 22.17
CA ASP A 540 -25.76 -22.32 22.57
C ASP A 540 -26.38 -23.02 21.34
N PRO A 541 -26.35 -24.37 21.27
CA PRO A 541 -26.82 -25.12 20.10
C PRO A 541 -28.29 -24.90 19.76
N ASP A 542 -29.16 -24.78 20.78
CA ASP A 542 -30.60 -24.58 20.58
C ASP A 542 -30.87 -23.17 20.03
N ARG A 543 -30.14 -22.16 20.55
CA ARG A 543 -30.19 -20.81 20.00
C ARG A 543 -29.67 -20.75 18.57
N LEU A 544 -28.58 -21.47 18.27
CA LEU A 544 -28.08 -21.58 16.91
C LEU A 544 -29.13 -22.20 15.98
N ALA A 545 -29.75 -23.31 16.36
CA ALA A 545 -30.81 -23.96 15.58
C ALA A 545 -31.99 -23.01 15.31
N ALA A 546 -32.45 -22.27 16.33
CA ALA A 546 -33.52 -21.28 16.17
C ALA A 546 -33.11 -20.13 15.22
N ALA A 547 -31.85 -19.70 15.28
CA ALA A 547 -31.31 -18.68 14.39
C ALA A 547 -31.18 -19.17 12.94
N GLU A 548 -30.80 -20.44 12.74
CA GLU A 548 -30.75 -21.11 11.44
C GLU A 548 -32.14 -21.22 10.81
N GLU A 549 -33.15 -21.61 11.60
CA GLU A 549 -34.53 -21.66 11.14
C GLU A 549 -35.04 -20.29 10.68
N ARG A 550 -34.74 -19.23 11.45
CA ARG A 550 -35.05 -17.85 11.04
C ARG A 550 -34.33 -17.47 9.75
N ALA A 551 -33.04 -17.79 9.64
CA ALA A 551 -32.25 -17.50 8.44
C ALA A 551 -32.82 -18.20 7.20
N LEU A 552 -33.23 -19.47 7.33
CA LEU A 552 -33.89 -20.22 6.25
C LEU A 552 -35.23 -19.61 5.86
N ARG A 553 -36.05 -19.14 6.82
CA ARG A 553 -37.30 -18.45 6.53
C ARG A 553 -37.07 -17.16 5.73
N LEU A 554 -36.06 -16.36 6.12
CA LEU A 554 -35.70 -15.15 5.41
C LEU A 554 -35.18 -15.42 3.99
N ASP A 555 -34.32 -16.44 3.83
CA ASP A 555 -33.84 -16.86 2.50
C ASP A 555 -35.01 -17.31 1.60
N ARG A 556 -36.00 -18.04 2.14
CA ARG A 556 -37.21 -18.47 1.40
C ARG A 556 -38.15 -17.32 1.03
N GLN A 557 -38.27 -16.32 1.91
CA GLN A 557 -39.02 -15.09 1.63
C GLN A 557 -38.34 -14.22 0.57
N GLY A 558 -37.19 -14.66 0.04
CA GLY A 558 -36.51 -14.04 -1.09
C GLY A 558 -35.86 -12.71 -0.76
N ILE A 559 -35.90 -12.24 0.51
CA ILE A 559 -35.57 -10.87 0.93
C ILE A 559 -35.66 -9.90 -0.26
N GLU A 560 -36.87 -9.73 -0.79
CA GLU A 560 -37.29 -8.46 -1.35
C GLU A 560 -37.48 -7.53 -0.14
N ALA A 561 -36.38 -6.89 0.26
CA ALA A 561 -36.34 -5.74 1.17
C ALA A 561 -35.28 -4.75 0.68
#